data_AF-A0A1V6NY72-F1
#
_entry.id   AF-A0A1V6NY72-F1
#
_cell.length_a   1.000
_cell.length_b   1.000
_cell.length_c   1.000
_cell.angle_alpha   90.00
_cell.angle_beta   90.00
_cell.angle_gamma   90.00
#
_symmetry.space_group_name_H-M   'P 1'
#
loop_
_entity.id
_entity.type
_entity.pdbx_description
1 polymer ?
#
loop_
_entity_poly.entity_id
_entity_poly.type
_entity_poly.pdbx_seq_one_letter_code
_entity_poly.pdbx_strand_id
1 'polypeptide(L)'
;MSEDQIQGAIEGYNTAAKNAIRAGFDGVEIHGAKGYLVDQILQNHCNRRTDRWRDTVQNRALFGIQVAAIANAIGADKIGYRVSRWGSFQGMRMEDPVTQFSYLIEELKGLKLGYLHVMESRVNNNVDVEKPEGIEFALDIWGHISPVLIAGGFDAHSANSAVDSEYRNNDTAVVFGRHFLANPDLPFRIQHSLDLNKYDWPSF
;
A
#
# COMPACT_ATOMS: atom_id res chain seq x y z
N MET A 1 16.87 -6.29 -14.80
CA MET A 1 17.00 -4.84 -15.06
C MET A 1 18.44 -4.41 -14.83
N SER A 2 19.08 -3.75 -15.79
CA SER A 2 20.34 -3.02 -15.58
C SER A 2 20.13 -1.75 -14.74
N GLU A 3 21.21 -1.09 -14.33
CA GLU A 3 21.15 0.22 -13.66
C GLU A 3 20.36 1.25 -14.49
N ASP A 4 20.67 1.39 -15.79
CA ASP A 4 19.96 2.31 -16.68
C ASP A 4 18.46 2.00 -16.80
N GLN A 5 18.09 0.71 -16.79
CA GLN A 5 16.68 0.31 -16.80
C GLN A 5 15.97 0.65 -15.50
N ILE A 6 16.67 0.60 -14.36
CA ILE A 6 16.10 1.01 -13.06
C ILE A 6 15.91 2.52 -13.03
N GLN A 7 16.90 3.30 -13.47
CA GLN A 7 16.76 4.75 -13.57
C GLN A 7 15.66 5.15 -14.55
N GLY A 8 15.60 4.49 -15.71
CA GLY A 8 14.52 4.68 -16.68
C GLY A 8 13.14 4.34 -16.11
N ALA A 9 13.02 3.30 -15.28
CA ALA A 9 11.77 2.97 -14.60
C ALA A 9 11.36 4.05 -13.60
N ILE A 10 12.31 4.57 -12.79
CA ILE A 10 12.07 5.67 -11.83
C ILE A 10 11.54 6.91 -12.56
N GLU A 11 12.18 7.31 -13.66
CA GLU A 11 11.71 8.45 -14.48
C GLU A 11 10.36 8.15 -15.17
N GLY A 12 10.12 6.88 -15.51
CA GLY A 12 8.83 6.41 -16.00
C GLY A 12 7.69 6.67 -15.01
N TYR A 13 7.90 6.39 -13.72
CA TYR A 13 6.93 6.72 -12.66
C TYR A 13 6.69 8.24 -12.55
N ASN A 14 7.74 9.06 -12.60
CA ASN A 14 7.62 10.52 -12.60
C ASN A 14 6.77 11.02 -13.77
N THR A 15 7.06 10.52 -14.97
CA THR A 15 6.32 10.88 -16.18
C THR A 15 4.86 10.44 -16.08
N ALA A 16 4.59 9.24 -15.58
CA ALA A 16 3.23 8.75 -15.35
C ALA A 16 2.46 9.61 -14.34
N ALA A 17 3.10 10.02 -13.24
CA ALA A 17 2.48 10.89 -12.24
C ALA A 17 2.09 12.26 -12.83
N LYS A 18 3.00 12.89 -13.59
CA LYS A 18 2.71 14.16 -14.29
C LYS A 18 1.58 14.01 -15.31
N ASN A 19 1.54 12.89 -16.03
CA ASN A 19 0.47 12.60 -16.98
C ASN A 19 -0.89 12.42 -16.28
N ALA A 20 -0.94 11.75 -15.13
CA ALA A 20 -2.15 11.59 -14.34
C ALA A 20 -2.71 12.94 -13.89
N ILE A 21 -1.86 13.82 -13.36
CA ILE A 21 -2.29 15.18 -13.01
C ILE A 21 -2.78 15.96 -14.23
N ARG A 22 -2.08 15.86 -15.37
CA ARG A 22 -2.54 16.50 -16.62
C ARG A 22 -3.90 15.94 -17.10
N ALA A 23 -4.20 14.68 -16.82
CA ALA A 23 -5.47 14.06 -17.14
C ALA A 23 -6.60 14.42 -16.15
N GLY A 24 -6.30 15.13 -15.06
CA GLY A 24 -7.28 15.60 -14.08
C GLY A 24 -7.45 14.70 -12.84
N PHE A 25 -6.54 13.75 -12.60
CA PHE A 25 -6.52 13.02 -11.34
C PHE A 25 -6.10 13.94 -10.18
N ASP A 26 -6.70 13.76 -9.00
CA ASP A 26 -6.36 14.52 -7.79
C ASP A 26 -4.98 14.13 -7.23
N GLY A 27 -4.54 12.91 -7.48
CA GLY A 27 -3.26 12.36 -7.05
C GLY A 27 -2.96 10.99 -7.64
N VAL A 28 -1.87 10.38 -7.19
CA VAL A 28 -1.47 9.03 -7.62
C VAL A 28 -1.06 8.18 -6.42
N GLU A 29 -1.32 6.88 -6.50
CA GLU A 29 -0.82 5.90 -5.53
C GLU A 29 0.33 5.09 -6.13
N ILE A 30 1.49 5.11 -5.46
CA ILE A 30 2.60 4.22 -5.81
C ILE A 30 2.27 2.82 -5.32
N HIS A 31 2.21 1.87 -6.26
CA HIS A 31 1.94 0.48 -5.94
C HIS A 31 3.22 -0.26 -5.49
N GLY A 32 3.54 -0.15 -4.20
CA GLY A 32 4.66 -0.84 -3.52
C GLY A 32 4.26 -2.17 -2.87
N ALA A 33 3.37 -2.94 -3.49
CA ALA A 33 2.69 -4.07 -2.87
C ALA A 33 2.41 -5.21 -3.85
N LYS A 34 1.90 -6.33 -3.33
CA LYS A 34 1.36 -7.52 -4.02
C LYS A 34 2.32 -8.15 -5.03
N GLY A 35 3.62 -8.05 -4.76
CA GLY A 35 4.64 -8.70 -5.59
C GLY A 35 4.83 -8.09 -6.97
N TYR A 36 4.37 -6.85 -7.19
CA TYR A 36 4.74 -6.09 -8.39
C TYR A 36 6.14 -5.48 -8.26
N LEU A 37 6.63 -4.83 -9.32
CA LEU A 37 8.03 -4.44 -9.48
C LEU A 37 8.68 -3.80 -8.23
N VAL A 38 8.02 -2.83 -7.61
CA VAL A 38 8.54 -2.15 -6.41
C VAL A 38 8.70 -3.15 -5.25
N ASP A 39 7.71 -4.02 -5.03
CA ASP A 39 7.71 -5.03 -3.97
C ASP A 39 8.73 -6.17 -4.25
N GLN A 40 8.90 -6.53 -5.53
CA GLN A 40 9.91 -7.50 -5.98
C GLN A 40 11.33 -7.05 -5.65
N ILE A 41 11.62 -5.75 -5.81
CA ILE A 41 12.93 -5.18 -5.46
C ILE A 41 13.06 -5.03 -3.93
N LEU A 42 11.99 -4.68 -3.23
CA LEU A 42 11.98 -4.48 -1.78
C LEU A 42 12.29 -5.78 -0.99
N GLN A 43 11.73 -6.91 -1.43
CA GLN A 43 11.83 -8.16 -0.68
C GLN A 43 13.03 -9.01 -1.13
N ASN A 44 13.89 -9.37 -0.19
CA ASN A 44 15.07 -10.21 -0.45
C ASN A 44 14.74 -11.64 -0.93
N HIS A 45 13.49 -12.07 -0.78
CA HIS A 45 12.99 -13.34 -1.29
C HIS A 45 12.97 -13.36 -2.83
N CYS A 46 12.50 -12.27 -3.44
CA CYS A 46 12.45 -12.09 -4.90
C CYS A 46 13.73 -11.43 -5.44
N ASN A 47 14.24 -10.42 -4.74
CA ASN A 47 15.44 -9.70 -5.15
C ASN A 47 16.72 -10.54 -4.92
N ARG A 48 17.19 -11.19 -5.99
CA ARG A 48 18.43 -11.97 -6.05
C ARG A 48 19.60 -11.24 -6.73
N ARG A 49 19.55 -9.91 -6.80
CA ARG A 49 20.63 -9.09 -7.39
C ARG A 49 21.91 -9.18 -6.57
N THR A 50 23.01 -8.70 -7.13
CA THR A 50 24.33 -8.64 -6.45
C THR A 50 24.93 -7.24 -6.51
N ASP A 51 24.08 -6.24 -6.67
CA ASP A 51 24.46 -4.84 -6.78
C ASP A 51 23.76 -3.99 -5.71
N ARG A 52 23.96 -2.66 -5.81
CA ARG A 52 23.50 -1.67 -4.83
C ARG A 52 22.00 -1.66 -4.57
N TRP A 53 21.20 -2.42 -5.30
CA TRP A 53 19.75 -2.50 -5.12
C TRP A 53 19.31 -3.65 -4.20
N ARG A 54 20.24 -4.39 -3.56
CA ARG A 54 19.90 -5.51 -2.66
C ARG A 54 20.62 -5.54 -1.32
N ASP A 55 21.90 -5.19 -1.28
CA ASP A 55 22.82 -5.67 -0.23
C ASP A 55 22.36 -5.43 1.22
N THR A 56 21.63 -4.35 1.46
CA THR A 56 21.13 -3.95 2.78
C THR A 56 19.62 -3.68 2.73
N VAL A 57 19.02 -3.50 3.92
CA VAL A 57 17.63 -3.05 4.06
C VAL A 57 17.40 -1.74 3.31
N GLN A 58 18.36 -0.83 3.41
CA GLN A 58 18.35 0.48 2.76
C GLN A 58 18.40 0.33 1.24
N ASN A 59 19.30 -0.52 0.75
CA ASN A 59 19.50 -0.75 -0.68
C ASN A 59 18.24 -1.33 -1.35
N ARG A 60 17.53 -2.24 -0.67
CA ARG A 60 16.25 -2.79 -1.18
C ARG A 60 15.12 -1.79 -1.18
N ALA A 61 15.05 -0.93 -0.15
CA ALA A 61 14.04 0.11 -0.06
C ALA A 61 14.28 1.27 -1.05
N LEU A 62 15.53 1.46 -1.47
CA LEU A 62 15.97 2.61 -2.27
C LEU A 62 15.12 2.84 -3.51
N PHE A 63 14.75 1.78 -4.23
CA PHE A 63 13.94 1.91 -5.45
C PHE A 63 12.56 2.51 -5.16
N GLY A 64 11.84 1.97 -4.17
CA GLY A 64 10.52 2.48 -3.78
C GLY A 64 10.57 3.91 -3.25
N ILE A 65 11.61 4.22 -2.46
CA ILE A 65 11.86 5.57 -1.93
C ILE A 65 12.12 6.56 -3.07
N GLN A 66 12.97 6.21 -4.04
CA GLN A 66 13.27 7.08 -5.19
C GLN A 66 12.06 7.30 -6.08
N VAL A 67 11.25 6.26 -6.32
CA VAL A 67 9.98 6.39 -7.05
C VAL A 67 9.03 7.37 -6.35
N ALA A 68 8.86 7.27 -5.04
CA ALA A 68 8.02 8.20 -4.27
C ALA A 68 8.61 9.62 -4.27
N ALA A 69 9.91 9.76 -4.03
CA ALA A 69 10.58 11.05 -3.92
C ALA A 69 10.57 11.82 -5.24
N ILE A 70 10.74 11.16 -6.39
CA ILE A 70 10.68 11.85 -7.69
C ILE A 70 9.24 12.21 -8.05
N ALA A 71 8.26 11.36 -7.70
CA ALA A 71 6.85 11.62 -7.93
C ALA A 71 6.35 12.83 -7.12
N ASN A 72 6.98 13.19 -6.00
CA ASN A 72 6.68 14.43 -5.27
C ASN A 72 6.81 15.71 -6.10
N ALA A 73 7.36 15.65 -7.31
CA ALA A 73 7.29 16.75 -8.29
C ALA A 73 5.84 17.19 -8.61
N ILE A 74 4.83 16.34 -8.37
CA ILE A 74 3.42 16.72 -8.49
C ILE A 74 2.79 17.29 -7.21
N GLY A 75 3.54 17.32 -6.10
CA GLY A 75 3.07 17.66 -4.74
C GLY A 75 3.01 16.42 -3.86
N ALA A 76 3.66 16.45 -2.69
CA ALA A 76 3.74 15.29 -1.79
C ALA A 76 2.37 14.89 -1.23
N ASP A 77 1.49 15.86 -1.01
CA ASP A 77 0.10 15.69 -0.59
C ASP A 77 -0.76 14.94 -1.64
N LYS A 78 -0.29 14.86 -2.88
CA LYS A 78 -0.94 14.14 -3.99
C LYS A 78 -0.38 12.74 -4.23
N ILE A 79 0.58 12.31 -3.40
CA ILE A 79 1.18 10.98 -3.48
C ILE A 79 0.66 10.12 -2.35
N GLY A 80 0.10 8.96 -2.69
CA GLY A 80 -0.11 7.84 -1.77
C GLY A 80 0.94 6.76 -1.99
N TYR A 81 1.19 5.95 -0.97
CA TYR A 81 2.05 4.76 -1.12
C TYR A 81 1.39 3.53 -0.51
N ARG A 82 1.26 2.45 -1.30
CA ARG A 82 0.65 1.21 -0.86
C ARG A 82 1.70 0.14 -0.52
N VAL A 83 1.55 -0.50 0.65
CA VAL A 83 2.42 -1.59 1.12
C VAL A 83 1.64 -2.86 1.47
N SER A 84 2.23 -4.02 1.20
CA SER A 84 1.69 -5.32 1.64
C SER A 84 2.80 -6.23 2.18
N ARG A 85 2.91 -6.29 3.50
CA ARG A 85 4.05 -6.93 4.18
C ARG A 85 3.86 -8.41 4.51
N TRP A 86 2.61 -8.86 4.59
CA TRP A 86 2.25 -10.22 5.03
C TRP A 86 1.80 -11.14 3.90
N GLY A 87 1.57 -10.59 2.71
CA GLY A 87 1.07 -11.34 1.56
C GLY A 87 2.11 -12.28 0.97
N SER A 88 1.73 -13.53 0.73
CA SER A 88 2.52 -14.51 -0.03
C SER A 88 2.20 -14.53 -1.53
N PHE A 89 1.30 -13.65 -1.99
CA PHE A 89 0.90 -13.55 -3.39
C PHE A 89 2.11 -13.36 -4.31
N GLN A 90 2.12 -14.00 -5.48
CA GLN A 90 3.24 -13.98 -6.44
C GLN A 90 4.60 -14.40 -5.86
N GLY A 91 4.61 -15.27 -4.84
CA GLY A 91 5.86 -15.76 -4.24
C GLY A 91 6.57 -14.69 -3.40
N MET A 92 5.82 -13.74 -2.84
CA MET A 92 6.34 -12.79 -1.85
C MET A 92 6.44 -13.45 -0.46
N ARG A 93 6.61 -12.62 0.58
CA ARG A 93 6.87 -12.96 1.99
C ARG A 93 8.34 -13.27 2.26
N MET A 94 9.09 -12.21 2.55
CA MET A 94 10.44 -12.32 3.11
C MET A 94 10.44 -12.78 4.57
N GLU A 95 11.62 -13.21 5.04
CA GLU A 95 11.82 -13.75 6.39
C GLU A 95 11.66 -12.68 7.49
N ASP A 96 12.23 -11.49 7.29
CA ASP A 96 12.14 -10.36 8.23
C ASP A 96 11.43 -9.15 7.59
N PRO A 97 10.09 -9.20 7.43
CA PRO A 97 9.33 -8.12 6.83
C PRO A 97 9.26 -6.91 7.76
N VAL A 98 9.26 -7.08 9.09
CA VAL A 98 9.11 -5.97 10.03
C VAL A 98 10.28 -5.01 9.89
N THR A 99 11.53 -5.49 9.92
CA THR A 99 12.70 -4.61 9.76
C THR A 99 12.71 -3.91 8.41
N GLN A 100 12.41 -4.64 7.33
CA GLN A 100 12.45 -4.09 5.97
C GLN A 100 11.39 -2.99 5.75
N PHE A 101 10.15 -3.27 6.13
CA PHE A 101 9.04 -2.34 5.93
C PHE A 101 9.11 -1.18 6.93
N SER A 102 9.64 -1.39 8.14
CA SER A 102 9.86 -0.29 9.10
C SER A 102 10.78 0.77 8.53
N TYR A 103 11.92 0.35 7.95
CA TYR A 103 12.84 1.29 7.30
C TYR A 103 12.18 2.03 6.13
N LEU A 104 11.47 1.31 5.26
CA LEU A 104 10.75 1.93 4.13
C LEU A 104 9.75 2.98 4.63
N ILE A 105 8.94 2.66 5.64
CA ILE A 105 7.89 3.56 6.14
C ILE A 105 8.50 4.80 6.80
N GLU A 106 9.61 4.67 7.54
CA GLU A 106 10.33 5.82 8.12
C GLU A 106 10.84 6.79 7.03
N GLU A 107 11.41 6.25 5.95
CA GLU A 107 11.87 7.08 4.83
C GLU A 107 10.70 7.74 4.07
N LEU A 108 9.62 7.00 3.83
CA LEU A 108 8.40 7.54 3.21
C LEU A 108 7.75 8.62 4.08
N LYS A 109 7.79 8.47 5.41
CA LYS A 109 7.30 9.48 6.36
C LYS A 109 8.07 10.79 6.21
N GLY A 110 9.39 10.72 6.01
CA GLY A 110 10.23 11.88 5.71
C GLY A 110 9.81 12.66 4.46
N LEU A 111 9.15 12.00 3.51
CA LEU A 111 8.64 12.61 2.27
C LEU A 111 7.29 13.32 2.44
N LYS A 112 6.61 13.17 3.59
CA LYS A 112 5.32 13.80 3.92
C LYS A 112 4.23 13.53 2.87
N LEU A 113 4.08 12.26 2.50
CA LEU A 113 3.11 11.82 1.50
C LEU A 113 1.67 12.07 1.98
N GLY A 114 0.73 12.20 1.04
CA GLY A 114 -0.69 12.42 1.30
C GLY A 114 -1.35 11.32 2.13
N TYR A 115 -0.90 10.07 1.97
CA TYR A 115 -1.31 8.97 2.85
C TYR A 115 -0.40 7.74 2.72
N LEU A 116 -0.47 6.86 3.73
CA LEU A 116 0.06 5.49 3.66
C LEU A 116 -1.10 4.50 3.56
N HIS A 117 -1.06 3.60 2.57
CA HIS A 117 -2.07 2.56 2.38
C HIS A 117 -1.50 1.20 2.79
N VAL A 118 -2.03 0.62 3.86
CA VAL A 118 -1.56 -0.63 4.46
C VAL A 118 -2.57 -1.75 4.26
N MET A 119 -2.09 -2.90 3.80
CA MET A 119 -2.90 -4.13 3.73
C MET A 119 -2.79 -4.93 5.04
N GLU A 120 -3.93 -5.29 5.64
CA GLU A 120 -4.01 -6.23 6.75
C GLU A 120 -3.65 -7.66 6.31
N SER A 121 -3.15 -8.46 7.27
CA SER A 121 -2.92 -9.91 7.09
C SER A 121 -4.21 -10.71 7.02
N ARG A 122 -5.37 -10.09 7.30
CA ARG A 122 -6.70 -10.70 7.20
C ARG A 122 -7.07 -11.15 5.78
N VAL A 123 -6.23 -10.90 4.78
CA VAL A 123 -6.40 -11.38 3.40
C VAL A 123 -5.13 -12.05 2.90
N ASN A 124 -5.23 -13.33 2.53
CA ASN A 124 -4.23 -14.01 1.70
C ASN A 124 -4.74 -14.13 0.27
N ASN A 125 -4.06 -13.49 -0.68
CA ASN A 125 -4.50 -13.28 -2.06
C ASN A 125 -5.83 -12.52 -2.11
N ASN A 126 -6.94 -13.27 -2.18
CA ASN A 126 -8.30 -12.74 -2.24
C ASN A 126 -9.19 -13.35 -1.13
N VAL A 127 -8.66 -14.26 -0.30
CA VAL A 127 -9.42 -15.02 0.71
C VAL A 127 -9.15 -14.46 2.10
N ASP A 128 -10.19 -14.36 2.92
CA ASP A 128 -10.09 -13.86 4.29
C ASP A 128 -9.48 -14.92 5.22
N VAL A 129 -8.59 -14.50 6.12
CA VAL A 129 -7.90 -15.35 7.11
C VAL A 129 -7.92 -14.68 8.49
N GLU A 130 -7.72 -15.46 9.57
CA GLU A 130 -7.46 -14.87 10.90
C GLU A 130 -6.25 -13.93 10.85
N LYS A 131 -6.13 -12.96 11.76
CA LYS A 131 -5.07 -11.93 11.79
C LYS A 131 -3.85 -12.42 12.60
N PRO A 132 -2.88 -13.18 12.05
CA PRO A 132 -1.73 -13.66 12.81
C PRO A 132 -0.73 -12.55 13.10
N GLU A 133 -0.68 -11.52 12.25
CA GLU A 133 0.35 -10.49 12.24
C GLU A 133 -0.32 -9.13 12.02
N GLY A 134 -0.22 -8.24 13.00
CA GLY A 134 -0.96 -6.98 12.99
C GLY A 134 -0.35 -5.92 12.07
N ILE A 135 -0.83 -4.67 12.12
CA ILE A 135 -0.33 -3.53 11.33
C ILE A 135 0.31 -2.41 12.17
N GLU A 136 0.39 -2.61 13.48
CA GLU A 136 0.61 -1.57 14.49
C GLU A 136 1.97 -0.91 14.32
N PHE A 137 3.05 -1.67 14.04
CA PHE A 137 4.37 -1.07 13.81
C PHE A 137 4.36 -0.05 12.65
N ALA A 138 3.55 -0.26 11.60
CA ALA A 138 3.50 0.70 10.49
C ALA A 138 2.77 1.97 10.90
N LEU A 139 1.70 1.82 11.68
CA LEU A 139 0.92 2.93 12.21
C LEU A 139 1.72 3.73 13.23
N ASP A 140 2.50 3.07 14.09
CA ASP A 140 3.37 3.70 15.09
C ASP A 140 4.48 4.51 14.41
N ILE A 141 5.13 3.94 13.39
CA ILE A 141 6.16 4.63 12.61
C ILE A 141 5.57 5.80 11.85
N TRP A 142 4.48 5.59 11.10
CA TRP A 142 3.82 6.66 10.35
C TRP A 142 3.33 7.78 11.27
N GLY A 143 2.74 7.41 12.41
CA GLY A 143 2.15 8.32 13.37
C GLY A 143 0.99 9.10 12.76
N HIS A 144 1.05 10.42 12.90
CA HIS A 144 -0.01 11.36 12.52
C HIS A 144 0.44 12.36 11.45
N ILE A 145 1.43 12.01 10.63
CA ILE A 145 1.90 12.95 9.60
C ILE A 145 0.85 13.20 8.51
N SER A 146 0.03 12.20 8.21
CA SER A 146 -1.08 12.21 7.26
C SER A 146 -1.94 10.95 7.44
N PRO A 147 -3.13 10.86 6.81
CA PRO A 147 -4.03 9.72 6.97
C PRO A 147 -3.42 8.36 6.62
N VAL A 148 -3.99 7.31 7.19
CA VAL A 148 -3.72 5.92 6.86
C VAL A 148 -4.95 5.26 6.24
N LEU A 149 -4.74 4.58 5.12
CA LEU A 149 -5.76 3.81 4.43
C LEU A 149 -5.52 2.33 4.76
N ILE A 150 -6.51 1.67 5.34
CA ILE A 150 -6.39 0.28 5.79
C ILE A 150 -7.30 -0.60 4.96
N ALA A 151 -6.73 -1.62 4.33
CA ALA A 151 -7.44 -2.51 3.42
C ALA A 151 -7.26 -3.97 3.83
N GLY A 152 -8.28 -4.78 3.57
CA GLY A 152 -8.20 -6.24 3.71
C GLY A 152 -9.33 -6.81 4.55
N GLY A 153 -10.23 -7.56 3.92
CA GLY A 153 -11.22 -8.39 4.61
C GLY A 153 -12.34 -7.64 5.34
N PHE A 154 -12.39 -6.31 5.28
CA PHE A 154 -13.45 -5.54 5.90
C PHE A 154 -14.81 -5.72 5.23
N ASP A 155 -15.81 -5.86 6.09
CA ASP A 155 -17.23 -5.64 5.82
C ASP A 155 -17.70 -4.35 6.51
N ALA A 156 -18.99 -4.01 6.39
CA ALA A 156 -19.54 -2.78 6.99
C ALA A 156 -19.36 -2.71 8.52
N HIS A 157 -19.49 -3.83 9.23
CA HIS A 157 -19.43 -3.86 10.68
C HIS A 157 -17.99 -3.75 11.18
N SER A 158 -17.11 -4.59 10.64
CA SER A 158 -15.68 -4.60 10.97
C SER A 158 -14.99 -3.29 10.59
N ALA A 159 -15.41 -2.62 9.51
CA ALA A 159 -14.89 -1.29 9.17
C ALA A 159 -15.22 -0.23 10.22
N ASN A 160 -16.46 -0.19 10.71
CA ASN A 160 -16.84 0.72 11.80
C ASN A 160 -16.04 0.41 13.07
N SER A 161 -15.94 -0.87 13.45
CA SER A 161 -15.15 -1.27 14.61
C SER A 161 -13.66 -0.94 14.46
N ALA A 162 -13.11 -1.05 13.25
CA ALA A 162 -11.72 -0.72 12.97
C ALA A 162 -11.44 0.77 13.20
N VAL A 163 -12.30 1.67 12.69
CA VAL A 163 -12.12 3.11 12.86
C VAL A 163 -12.43 3.55 14.30
N ASP A 164 -13.52 3.08 14.89
CA ASP A 164 -13.98 3.57 16.21
C ASP A 164 -13.17 3.01 17.37
N SER A 165 -12.53 1.84 17.20
CA SER A 165 -11.85 1.12 18.28
C SER A 165 -10.41 0.76 17.93
N GLU A 166 -10.19 -0.06 16.90
CA GLU A 166 -8.87 -0.67 16.64
C GLU A 166 -7.79 0.36 16.25
N TYR A 167 -8.16 1.32 15.40
CA TYR A 167 -7.28 2.34 14.83
C TYR A 167 -7.71 3.76 15.18
N ARG A 168 -8.49 3.92 16.26
CA ARG A 168 -9.05 5.20 16.71
C ARG A 168 -8.01 6.29 16.98
N ASN A 169 -6.76 5.87 17.18
CA ASN A 169 -5.65 6.77 17.45
C ASN A 169 -4.98 7.26 16.16
N ASN A 170 -5.40 6.85 14.97
CA ASN A 170 -4.86 7.32 13.69
C ASN A 170 -6.00 7.94 12.88
N ASP A 171 -5.68 8.90 12.01
CA ASP A 171 -6.63 9.39 11.01
C ASP A 171 -6.80 8.30 9.94
N THR A 172 -7.85 7.48 10.10
CA THR A 172 -7.99 6.18 9.44
C THR A 172 -9.17 6.17 8.48
N ALA A 173 -8.91 5.71 7.26
CA ALA A 173 -9.94 5.34 6.30
C ALA A 173 -9.86 3.84 5.99
N VAL A 174 -11.01 3.15 5.90
CA VAL A 174 -11.08 1.75 5.50
C VAL A 174 -11.35 1.66 3.99
N VAL A 175 -10.58 0.82 3.30
CA VAL A 175 -10.65 0.65 1.84
C VAL A 175 -11.29 -0.69 1.48
N PHE A 176 -12.32 -0.63 0.65
CA PHE A 176 -13.06 -1.80 0.16
C PHE A 176 -12.75 -2.09 -1.31
N GLY A 177 -12.42 -3.35 -1.61
CA GLY A 177 -12.29 -3.85 -2.99
C GLY A 177 -13.55 -4.58 -3.46
N ARG A 178 -13.67 -5.87 -3.05
CA ARG A 178 -14.77 -6.78 -3.43
C ARG A 178 -16.16 -6.18 -3.21
N HIS A 179 -16.39 -5.55 -2.06
CA HIS A 179 -17.68 -4.93 -1.76
C HIS A 179 -17.99 -3.75 -2.69
N PHE A 180 -17.01 -2.93 -3.05
CA PHE A 180 -17.23 -1.78 -3.94
C PHE A 180 -17.55 -2.23 -5.37
N LEU A 181 -16.98 -3.35 -5.84
CA LEU A 181 -17.31 -3.92 -7.15
C LEU A 181 -18.78 -4.33 -7.25
N ALA A 182 -19.35 -4.93 -6.19
CA ALA A 182 -20.75 -5.35 -6.18
C ALA A 182 -21.74 -4.24 -5.76
N ASN A 183 -21.23 -3.16 -5.15
CA ASN A 183 -22.03 -2.09 -4.55
C ASN A 183 -21.45 -0.73 -4.98
N PRO A 184 -21.85 -0.18 -6.14
CA PRO A 184 -21.35 1.12 -6.60
C PRO A 184 -21.73 2.27 -5.66
N ASP A 185 -22.78 2.10 -4.86
CA ASP A 185 -23.30 2.98 -3.83
C ASP A 185 -22.87 2.55 -2.41
N LEU A 186 -21.76 1.80 -2.27
CA LEU A 186 -21.31 1.21 -1.00
C LEU A 186 -21.29 2.22 0.17
N PRO A 187 -20.73 3.44 0.06
CA PRO A 187 -20.72 4.38 1.17
C PRO A 187 -22.13 4.74 1.65
N PHE A 188 -23.07 4.93 0.72
CA PHE A 188 -24.46 5.25 1.03
C PHE A 188 -25.14 4.09 1.77
N ARG A 189 -24.91 2.85 1.33
CA ARG A 189 -25.46 1.65 1.99
C ARG A 189 -24.94 1.49 3.41
N ILE A 190 -23.63 1.64 3.62
CA ILE A 190 -23.04 1.54 4.96
C ILE A 190 -23.60 2.63 5.87
N GLN A 191 -23.68 3.89 5.39
CA GLN A 191 -24.20 5.01 6.17
C GLN A 191 -25.66 4.81 6.62
N HIS A 192 -26.48 4.15 5.79
CA HIS A 192 -27.90 3.93 6.05
C HIS A 192 -28.20 2.51 6.55
N SER A 193 -27.18 1.72 6.89
CA SER A 193 -27.32 0.33 7.34
C SER A 193 -28.14 -0.54 6.37
N LEU A 194 -27.96 -0.35 5.07
CA LEU A 194 -28.62 -1.13 4.02
C LEU A 194 -27.85 -2.40 3.69
N ASP A 195 -28.56 -3.43 3.25
CA ASP A 195 -27.95 -4.69 2.82
C ASP A 195 -26.99 -4.48 1.64
N LEU A 196 -25.83 -5.14 1.70
CA LEU A 196 -24.85 -5.14 0.63
C LEU A 196 -25.14 -6.30 -0.34
N ASN A 197 -25.06 -6.01 -1.64
CA ASN A 197 -25.01 -7.03 -2.68
C ASN A 197 -23.84 -7.96 -2.41
N LYS A 198 -24.08 -9.27 -2.60
CA LYS A 198 -23.02 -10.28 -2.59
C LYS A 198 -22.14 -10.11 -3.82
N TYR A 199 -20.84 -10.13 -3.61
CA TYR A 199 -19.88 -10.15 -4.70
C TYR A 199 -19.78 -11.56 -5.31
N ASP A 200 -19.64 -11.64 -6.63
CA ASP A 200 -19.60 -12.91 -7.37
C ASP A 200 -18.17 -13.25 -7.81
N TRP A 201 -17.61 -14.32 -7.26
CA TRP A 201 -16.21 -14.70 -7.48
C TRP A 201 -15.79 -14.91 -8.94
N PRO A 202 -16.61 -15.58 -9.78
CA PRO A 202 -16.39 -15.68 -11.23
C PRO A 202 -16.24 -14.36 -11.98
N SER A 203 -16.67 -13.23 -11.41
CA SER A 203 -16.56 -11.91 -12.05
C SER A 203 -15.21 -11.21 -11.82
N PHE A 204 -14.27 -11.85 -11.10
CA PHE A 204 -12.98 -11.28 -10.68
C PHE A 204 -11.76 -11.96 -11.32
#